data_AF-A0A5J4KT16-F1
#
_entry.id   AF-A0A5J4KT16-F1
#
_cell.length_a   1.000
_cell.length_b   1.000
_cell.length_c   1.000
_cell.angle_alpha   90.00
_cell.angle_beta   90.00
_cell.angle_gamma   90.00
#
_symmetry.space_group_name_H-M   'P 1'
#
loop_
_entity.id
_entity.type
_entity.pdbx_description
1 polymer ?
#
loop_
_entity_poly.entity_id
_entity_poly.type
_entity_poly.pdbx_seq_one_letter_code
_entity_poly.pdbx_strand_id
1 'polypeptide(L)'
;MNTTTTTSVINKPVPGPQGKFLLGSLPDFMRDALDASYKGFLEYGDIVQYHLGPRILYIVSHPDITRTLLVEKARAFPRNEAKDDVGIITGQGIISNDSYESWLTQRRMMQPMFHKQRLATMGTRMEAASQHLLERWDAHPTGHSLDISKEMVRVTLDIINQTMFSAPTYLIKWIKLGPLRQRQ
;
A
#
# COMPACT_ATOMS: atom_id res chain seq x y z
N MET A 1 2.34 -7.53 -52.82
CA MET A 1 1.18 -8.29 -52.29
C MET A 1 1.58 -8.72 -50.89
N ASN A 2 1.19 -7.93 -49.88
CA ASN A 2 1.65 -8.13 -48.50
C ASN A 2 0.44 -8.63 -47.72
N THR A 3 0.46 -9.91 -47.37
CA THR A 3 -0.58 -10.55 -46.55
C THR A 3 -0.46 -10.06 -45.12
N THR A 4 -1.31 -9.11 -44.73
CA THR A 4 -1.53 -8.76 -43.33
C THR A 4 -2.25 -9.94 -42.65
N THR A 5 -1.52 -10.71 -41.85
CA THR A 5 -2.11 -11.68 -40.93
C THR A 5 -2.90 -10.93 -39.87
N THR A 6 -4.21 -10.86 -40.03
CA THR A 6 -5.15 -10.38 -39.00
C THR A 6 -5.12 -11.36 -37.84
N THR A 7 -4.42 -11.02 -36.76
CA THR A 7 -4.55 -11.70 -35.47
C THR A 7 -5.99 -11.57 -35.00
N SER A 8 -6.77 -12.65 -35.13
CA SER A 8 -8.11 -12.75 -34.56
C SER A 8 -8.00 -12.65 -33.04
N VAL A 9 -8.45 -11.52 -32.49
CA VAL A 9 -8.58 -11.36 -31.04
C VAL A 9 -9.76 -12.24 -30.64
N ILE A 10 -9.49 -13.41 -30.07
CA ILE A 10 -10.51 -14.31 -29.56
C ILE A 10 -11.27 -13.59 -28.45
N ASN A 11 -12.51 -13.20 -28.74
CA ASN A 11 -13.42 -12.52 -27.81
C ASN A 11 -14.05 -13.54 -26.84
N LYS A 12 -13.23 -14.29 -26.10
CA LYS A 12 -13.73 -15.18 -25.04
C LYS A 12 -13.99 -14.34 -23.79
N PRO A 13 -15.19 -14.41 -23.18
CA PRO A 13 -15.45 -13.72 -21.93
C PRO A 13 -14.47 -14.19 -20.86
N VAL A 14 -13.96 -13.25 -20.05
CA VAL A 14 -13.09 -13.56 -18.93
C VAL A 14 -13.88 -14.42 -17.94
N PRO A 15 -13.32 -15.56 -17.48
CA PRO A 15 -14.02 -16.45 -16.56
C PRO A 15 -14.19 -15.79 -15.18
N GLY A 16 -15.20 -16.23 -14.44
CA GLY A 16 -15.42 -15.76 -13.08
C GLY A 16 -16.72 -16.26 -12.48
N PRO A 17 -16.91 -16.06 -11.17
CA PRO A 17 -18.09 -16.53 -10.48
C PRO A 17 -19.35 -15.84 -11.02
N GLN A 18 -20.42 -16.60 -11.22
CA GLN A 18 -21.70 -16.08 -11.70
C GLN A 18 -22.36 -15.09 -10.72
N GLY A 19 -21.87 -15.03 -9.47
CA GLY A 19 -22.28 -14.06 -8.45
C GLY A 19 -23.66 -14.35 -7.84
N LYS A 20 -23.93 -13.82 -6.64
CA LYS A 20 -25.24 -13.88 -5.98
C LYS A 20 -26.20 -12.83 -6.58
N PHE A 21 -27.51 -13.07 -6.52
CA PHE A 21 -28.52 -12.16 -7.11
C PHE A 21 -28.32 -10.69 -6.67
N LEU A 22 -28.24 -9.78 -7.64
CA LEU A 22 -27.99 -8.32 -7.55
C LEU A 22 -26.64 -7.85 -6.94
N LEU A 23 -26.07 -8.57 -5.98
CA LEU A 23 -24.84 -8.17 -5.29
C LEU A 23 -23.57 -8.80 -5.88
N GLY A 24 -23.72 -9.82 -6.71
CA GLY A 24 -22.60 -10.55 -7.29
C GLY A 24 -21.72 -11.19 -6.21
N SER A 25 -20.42 -10.90 -6.24
CA SER A 25 -19.42 -11.37 -5.26
C SER A 25 -19.14 -10.35 -4.15
N LEU A 26 -19.90 -9.24 -4.08
CA LEU A 26 -19.66 -8.17 -3.11
C LEU A 26 -19.63 -8.65 -1.64
N PRO A 27 -20.54 -9.53 -1.17
CA PRO A 27 -20.50 -9.99 0.22
C PRO A 27 -19.26 -10.81 0.55
N ASP A 28 -18.74 -11.56 -0.43
CA ASP A 28 -17.55 -12.38 -0.26
C ASP A 28 -16.31 -11.48 -0.12
N PHE A 29 -16.22 -10.40 -0.91
CA PHE A 29 -15.17 -9.39 -0.79
C PHE A 29 -15.27 -8.54 0.48
N MET A 30 -16.48 -8.25 0.98
CA MET A 30 -16.65 -7.54 2.25
C MET A 30 -16.26 -8.39 3.46
N ARG A 31 -16.39 -9.71 3.36
CA ARG A 31 -16.00 -10.65 4.41
C ARG A 31 -14.49 -10.86 4.42
N ASP A 32 -13.93 -11.23 3.27
CA ASP A 32 -12.52 -11.49 3.10
C ASP A 32 -12.14 -11.37 1.62
N ALA A 33 -11.61 -10.20 1.25
CA ALA A 33 -11.20 -9.92 -0.12
C ALA A 33 -10.03 -10.81 -0.58
N LEU A 34 -9.13 -11.22 0.32
CA LEU A 34 -7.97 -12.05 -0.03
C LEU A 34 -8.42 -13.48 -0.32
N ASP A 35 -9.25 -14.06 0.55
CA ASP A 35 -9.81 -15.40 0.35
C ASP A 35 -10.69 -15.45 -0.91
N ALA A 36 -11.54 -14.44 -1.13
CA ALA A 36 -12.35 -14.36 -2.35
C ALA A 36 -11.48 -14.33 -3.62
N SER A 37 -10.42 -13.51 -3.61
CA SER A 37 -9.48 -13.40 -4.74
C SER A 37 -8.71 -14.71 -4.96
N TYR A 38 -8.24 -15.33 -3.88
CA TYR A 38 -7.47 -16.58 -3.92
C TYR A 38 -8.30 -17.75 -4.43
N LYS A 39 -9.54 -17.89 -3.96
CA LYS A 39 -10.47 -18.93 -4.44
C LYS A 39 -10.75 -18.79 -5.92
N GLY A 40 -11.02 -17.58 -6.40
CA GLY A 40 -11.24 -17.40 -7.83
C GLY A 40 -9.99 -17.65 -8.66
N PHE A 41 -8.79 -17.35 -8.15
CA PHE A 41 -7.55 -17.77 -8.82
C PHE A 41 -7.46 -19.30 -8.95
N LEU A 42 -7.74 -20.04 -7.89
CA LEU A 42 -7.73 -21.51 -7.91
C LEU A 42 -8.77 -22.10 -8.88
N GLU A 43 -9.94 -21.47 -9.00
CA GLU A 43 -11.06 -22.00 -9.79
C GLU A 43 -11.04 -21.55 -11.26
N TYR A 44 -10.67 -20.30 -11.53
CA TYR A 44 -10.79 -19.66 -12.84
C TYR A 44 -9.45 -19.28 -13.47
N GLY A 45 -8.34 -19.40 -12.73
CA GLY A 45 -6.99 -19.14 -13.20
C GLY A 45 -6.56 -17.69 -13.11
N ASP A 46 -5.70 -17.27 -14.04
CA ASP A 46 -4.92 -16.04 -13.90
C ASP A 46 -5.66 -14.72 -14.09
N ILE A 47 -6.85 -14.76 -14.70
CA ILE A 47 -7.68 -13.58 -14.91
C ILE A 47 -9.10 -13.94 -14.52
N VAL A 48 -9.62 -13.25 -13.51
CA VAL A 48 -10.95 -13.50 -12.98
C VAL A 48 -11.78 -12.24 -13.00
N GLN A 49 -12.99 -12.32 -13.54
CA GLN A 49 -13.96 -11.25 -13.54
C GLN A 49 -14.98 -11.43 -12.40
N TYR A 50 -15.11 -10.41 -11.55
CA TYR A 50 -16.12 -10.35 -10.50
C TYR A 50 -17.11 -9.23 -10.76
N HIS A 51 -18.38 -9.49 -10.48
CA HIS A 51 -19.39 -8.45 -10.36
C HIS A 51 -19.51 -8.04 -8.89
N LEU A 52 -19.26 -6.77 -8.58
CA LEU A 52 -19.39 -6.18 -7.24
C LEU A 52 -20.53 -5.15 -7.28
N GLY A 53 -21.77 -5.64 -7.20
CA GLY A 53 -22.95 -4.84 -7.50
C GLY A 53 -22.89 -4.26 -8.92
N PRO A 54 -22.92 -2.92 -9.11
CA PRO A 54 -22.86 -2.30 -10.44
C PRO A 54 -21.44 -2.21 -11.04
N ARG A 55 -20.40 -2.55 -10.28
CA ARG A 55 -19.00 -2.46 -10.73
C ARG A 55 -18.47 -3.83 -11.15
N ILE A 56 -17.62 -3.84 -12.17
CA ILE A 56 -16.86 -5.02 -12.57
C ILE A 56 -15.43 -4.88 -12.04
N LEU A 57 -14.95 -5.89 -11.32
CA LEU A 57 -13.58 -6.00 -10.85
C LEU A 57 -12.88 -7.12 -11.62
N TYR A 58 -11.73 -6.81 -12.21
CA TYR A 58 -10.83 -7.81 -12.77
C TYR A 58 -9.65 -8.03 -11.82
N ILE A 59 -9.38 -9.28 -11.49
CA ILE A 59 -8.19 -9.70 -10.75
C ILE A 59 -7.26 -10.40 -11.73
N VAL A 60 -6.02 -9.92 -11.80
CA VAL A 60 -4.98 -10.44 -12.68
C VAL A 60 -3.82 -10.94 -11.83
N SER A 61 -3.49 -12.21 -11.97
CA SER A 61 -2.45 -12.90 -11.20
C SER A 61 -1.29 -13.39 -12.07
N HIS A 62 -1.41 -13.36 -13.41
CA HIS A 62 -0.29 -13.72 -14.29
C HIS A 62 0.82 -12.66 -14.24
N PRO A 63 2.10 -13.04 -14.06
CA PRO A 63 3.21 -12.08 -13.97
C PRO A 63 3.38 -11.24 -15.25
N ASP A 64 3.31 -11.86 -16.43
CA ASP A 64 3.49 -11.13 -17.69
C ASP A 64 2.36 -10.12 -17.95
N ILE A 65 1.12 -10.50 -17.64
CA ILE A 65 -0.03 -9.60 -17.81
C ILE A 65 0.06 -8.47 -16.79
N THR A 66 0.39 -8.78 -15.54
CA THR A 66 0.62 -7.78 -14.49
C THR A 66 1.72 -6.78 -14.90
N ARG A 67 2.82 -7.25 -15.50
CA ARG A 67 3.88 -6.40 -16.05
C ARG A 67 3.35 -5.51 -17.18
N THR A 68 2.61 -6.07 -18.13
CA THR A 68 2.02 -5.29 -19.21
C THR A 68 1.07 -4.21 -18.68
N LEU A 69 0.22 -4.53 -17.70
CA LEU A 69 -0.74 -3.58 -17.13
C LEU A 69 -0.07 -2.50 -16.28
N LEU A 70 0.82 -2.89 -15.35
CA LEU A 70 1.38 -1.99 -14.34
C LEU A 70 2.67 -1.27 -14.77
N VAL A 71 3.36 -1.76 -15.81
CA VAL A 71 4.64 -1.20 -16.27
C VAL A 71 4.56 -0.71 -17.71
N GLU A 72 4.25 -1.60 -18.65
CA GLU A 72 4.35 -1.29 -20.09
C GLU A 72 3.22 -0.38 -20.56
N LYS A 73 2.01 -0.59 -20.02
CA LYS A 73 0.79 0.16 -20.35
C LYS A 73 0.23 0.93 -19.16
N ALA A 74 1.06 1.30 -18.19
CA ALA A 74 0.62 1.99 -16.96
C ALA A 74 -0.25 3.23 -17.22
N ARG A 75 0.00 3.96 -18.32
CA ARG A 75 -0.80 5.13 -18.72
C ARG A 75 -2.25 4.80 -19.12
N ALA A 76 -2.51 3.58 -19.60
CA ALA A 76 -3.85 3.12 -19.98
C ALA A 76 -4.66 2.62 -18.78
N PHE A 77 -4.00 2.38 -17.64
CA PHE A 77 -4.62 1.90 -16.40
C PHE A 77 -4.32 2.90 -15.27
N PRO A 78 -4.89 4.13 -15.32
CA PRO A 78 -4.72 5.08 -14.23
C PRO A 78 -5.29 4.49 -12.94
N ARG A 79 -4.76 4.95 -11.80
CA ARG A 79 -5.32 4.59 -10.50
C ARG A 79 -6.77 5.07 -10.47
N ASN A 80 -7.70 4.15 -10.16
CA ASN A 80 -9.14 4.43 -10.18
C ASN A 80 -9.50 5.64 -9.31
N GLU A 81 -10.49 6.42 -9.77
CA GLU A 81 -11.18 7.53 -9.09
C GLU A 81 -11.94 7.11 -7.80
N ALA A 82 -11.64 5.94 -7.25
CA ALA A 82 -12.32 5.43 -6.06
C ALA A 82 -11.93 6.29 -4.88
N LYS A 83 -12.79 7.30 -4.59
CA LYS A 83 -12.80 8.24 -3.46
C LYS A 83 -11.55 8.10 -2.60
N ASP A 84 -10.55 8.89 -2.95
CA ASP A 84 -9.34 8.96 -2.18
C ASP A 84 -9.62 9.71 -0.87
N ASP A 85 -10.19 9.01 0.12
CA ASP A 85 -10.42 9.53 1.47
C ASP A 85 -9.10 10.01 2.11
N VAL A 86 -7.98 9.49 1.61
CA VAL A 86 -6.62 9.89 1.97
C VAL A 86 -6.31 11.33 1.50
N GLY A 87 -6.78 11.73 0.32
CA GLY A 87 -6.62 13.07 -0.23
C GLY A 87 -7.29 14.17 0.59
N ILE A 88 -8.30 13.84 1.41
CA ILE A 88 -8.89 14.77 2.38
C ILE A 88 -7.83 15.23 3.40
N ILE A 89 -6.93 14.32 3.79
CA ILE A 89 -5.89 14.57 4.79
C ILE A 89 -4.59 15.04 4.13
N THR A 90 -4.23 14.46 2.97
CA THR A 90 -2.92 14.66 2.34
C THR A 90 -2.92 15.61 1.15
N GLY A 91 -4.07 16.20 0.79
CA GLY A 91 -4.23 17.03 -0.41
C GLY A 91 -3.98 16.22 -1.69
N GLN A 92 -3.51 16.85 -2.77
CA GLN A 92 -3.07 16.17 -4.00
C GLN A 92 -1.58 15.81 -3.93
N GLY A 93 -1.23 14.88 -3.04
CA GLY A 93 0.11 14.31 -2.89
C GLY A 93 0.30 13.01 -3.67
N ILE A 94 1.49 12.39 -3.60
CA ILE A 94 1.83 11.17 -4.38
C ILE A 94 0.82 10.04 -4.20
N ILE A 95 0.24 9.91 -3.02
CA ILE A 95 -0.71 8.85 -2.68
C ILE A 95 -2.17 9.19 -2.99
N SER A 96 -2.44 10.42 -3.42
CA SER A 96 -3.80 10.96 -3.55
C SER A 96 -4.02 11.72 -4.87
N ASN A 97 -3.05 11.61 -5.79
CA ASN A 97 -3.05 12.34 -7.04
C ASN A 97 -3.60 11.46 -8.17
N ASP A 98 -4.76 11.86 -8.68
CA ASP A 98 -5.46 11.14 -9.74
C ASP A 98 -4.90 11.47 -11.15
N SER A 99 -4.05 12.50 -11.26
CA SER A 99 -3.38 12.86 -12.51
C SER A 99 -2.01 12.19 -12.61
N TYR A 100 -1.82 11.35 -13.65
CA TYR A 100 -0.55 10.69 -13.92
C TYR A 100 0.63 11.68 -14.04
N GLU A 101 0.46 12.79 -14.74
CA GLU A 101 1.54 13.77 -14.96
C GLU A 101 1.91 14.52 -13.67
N SER A 102 0.91 14.88 -12.87
CA SER A 102 1.13 15.52 -11.57
C SER A 102 1.78 14.55 -10.58
N TRP A 103 1.31 13.30 -10.53
CA TRP A 103 1.94 12.22 -9.77
C TRP A 103 3.40 11.99 -10.19
N LEU A 104 3.68 11.93 -11.49
CA LEU A 104 5.01 11.68 -12.03
C LEU A 104 5.99 12.80 -11.65
N THR A 105 5.52 14.05 -11.71
CA THR A 105 6.30 15.22 -11.31
C THR A 105 6.65 15.16 -9.83
N GLN A 106 5.68 14.91 -8.95
CA GLN A 106 5.91 14.78 -7.51
C GLN A 106 6.84 13.61 -7.17
N ARG A 107 6.65 12.46 -7.82
CA ARG A 107 7.51 11.29 -7.65
C ARG A 107 8.96 11.61 -8.03
N ARG A 108 9.19 12.30 -9.15
CA ARG A 108 10.54 12.72 -9.58
C ARG A 108 11.19 13.69 -8.59
N MET A 109 10.42 14.62 -8.03
CA MET A 109 10.94 15.55 -7.01
C MET A 109 11.37 14.83 -5.73
N MET A 110 10.69 13.73 -5.35
CA MET A 110 11.04 12.95 -4.16
C MET A 110 12.15 11.92 -4.36
N GLN A 111 12.37 11.41 -5.58
CA GLN A 111 13.41 10.40 -5.87
C GLN A 111 14.82 10.74 -5.32
N PRO A 112 15.31 11.99 -5.35
CA PRO A 112 16.61 12.36 -4.77
C PRO A 112 16.79 11.95 -3.30
N MET A 113 15.72 11.94 -2.50
CA MET A 113 15.77 11.56 -1.09
C MET A 113 16.13 10.08 -0.87
N PHE A 114 15.92 9.24 -1.88
CA PHE A 114 16.18 7.80 -1.85
C PHE A 114 17.50 7.41 -2.52
N HIS A 115 18.42 8.36 -2.75
CA HIS A 115 19.75 8.05 -3.24
C HIS A 115 20.58 7.29 -2.18
N LYS A 116 21.50 6.43 -2.64
CA LYS A 116 22.31 5.52 -1.81
C LYS A 116 22.93 6.19 -0.57
N GLN A 117 23.48 7.39 -0.70
CA GLN A 117 24.09 8.11 0.43
C GLN A 117 23.05 8.55 1.48
N ARG A 118 21.87 9.01 1.04
CA ARG A 118 20.77 9.38 1.94
C ARG A 118 20.19 8.15 2.63
N LEU A 119 20.04 7.04 1.90
CA LEU A 119 19.62 5.75 2.46
C LEU A 119 20.60 5.25 3.52
N ALA A 120 21.91 5.41 3.31
CA ALA A 120 22.90 5.03 4.32
C ALA A 120 22.72 5.83 5.62
N THR A 121 22.50 7.15 5.52
CA THR A 121 22.19 7.98 6.70
C THR A 121 20.87 7.60 7.37
N MET A 122 19.82 7.30 6.57
CA MET A 122 18.55 6.80 7.10
C MET A 122 18.72 5.45 7.82
N GLY A 123 19.60 4.58 7.32
CA GLY A 123 19.92 3.29 7.93
C GLY A 123 20.40 3.43 9.38
N THR A 124 21.29 4.38 9.66
CA THR A 124 21.73 4.66 11.04
C THR A 124 20.58 5.13 11.94
N ARG A 125 19.60 5.86 11.40
CA ARG A 125 18.39 6.25 12.16
C ARG A 125 17.45 5.07 12.39
N MET A 126 17.33 4.17 11.41
CA MET A 126 16.55 2.94 11.55
C MET A 126 17.15 2.01 12.60
N GLU A 127 18.48 1.89 12.63
CA GLU A 127 19.21 1.14 13.66
C GLU A 127 18.94 1.73 15.05
N ALA A 128 19.06 3.05 15.22
CA ALA A 128 18.75 3.71 16.50
C ALA A 128 17.30 3.49 16.96
N ALA A 129 16.32 3.61 16.06
CA ALA A 129 14.92 3.31 16.36
C ALA A 129 14.70 1.83 16.76
N SER A 130 15.43 0.91 16.12
CA SER A 130 15.38 -0.52 16.43
C SER A 130 16.00 -0.81 17.80
N GLN A 131 17.10 -0.13 18.14
CA GLN A 131 17.72 -0.25 19.46
C GLN A 131 16.78 0.23 20.57
N HIS A 132 16.10 1.37 20.38
CA HIS A 132 15.09 1.85 21.33
C HIS A 132 13.90 0.90 21.47
N LEU A 133 13.52 0.19 20.39
CA LEU A 133 12.49 -0.84 20.46
C LEU A 133 12.94 -1.99 21.37
N LEU A 134 14.17 -2.50 21.17
CA LEU A 134 14.74 -3.60 21.94
C LEU A 134 14.89 -3.23 23.42
N GLU A 135 15.44 -2.06 23.73
CA GLU A 135 15.57 -1.57 25.12
C GLU A 135 14.24 -1.53 25.86
N ARG A 136 13.16 -1.15 25.15
CA ARG A 136 11.82 -1.16 25.73
C ARG A 136 11.30 -2.57 25.94
N TRP A 137 11.59 -3.50 25.04
CA TRP A 137 11.17 -4.89 25.20
C TRP A 137 11.91 -5.55 26.36
N ASP A 138 13.22 -5.32 26.48
CA ASP A 138 14.06 -5.80 27.57
C ASP A 138 13.64 -5.25 28.94
N ALA A 139 13.02 -4.07 28.97
CA ALA A 139 12.46 -3.51 30.20
C ALA A 139 11.19 -4.25 30.70
N HIS A 140 10.60 -5.14 29.90
CA HIS A 140 9.46 -5.95 30.35
C HIS A 140 9.94 -7.20 31.09
N PRO A 141 9.16 -7.69 32.07
CA PRO A 141 9.46 -8.96 32.72
C PRO A 141 9.48 -10.13 31.73
N THR A 142 10.31 -11.13 32.00
CA THR A 142 10.34 -12.39 31.24
C THR A 142 8.95 -13.01 31.17
N GLY A 143 8.52 -13.42 29.97
CA GLY A 143 7.20 -13.98 29.72
C GLY A 143 6.11 -12.93 29.42
N HIS A 144 6.45 -11.64 29.38
CA HIS A 144 5.51 -10.61 28.94
C HIS A 144 5.10 -10.81 27.47
N SER A 145 3.79 -10.76 27.21
CA SER A 145 3.24 -10.86 25.85
C SER A 145 3.15 -9.48 25.20
N LEU A 146 3.67 -9.35 23.98
CA LEU A 146 3.65 -8.11 23.21
C LEU A 146 2.67 -8.19 22.05
N ASP A 147 1.98 -7.08 21.81
CA ASP A 147 1.19 -6.87 20.59
C ASP A 147 2.13 -6.41 19.46
N ILE A 148 2.59 -7.35 18.64
CA ILE A 148 3.53 -7.08 17.55
C ILE A 148 2.98 -6.06 16.55
N SER A 149 1.67 -6.07 16.28
CA SER A 149 1.07 -5.09 15.37
C SER A 149 1.24 -3.67 15.90
N LYS A 150 0.99 -3.45 17.20
CA LYS A 150 1.22 -2.14 17.83
C LYS A 150 2.69 -1.75 17.87
N GLU A 151 3.58 -2.69 18.18
CA GLU A 151 5.02 -2.42 18.24
C GLU A 151 5.59 -2.09 16.86
N MET A 152 5.14 -2.76 15.81
CA MET A 152 5.53 -2.48 14.43
C MET A 152 5.07 -1.09 13.96
N VAL A 153 3.83 -0.69 14.29
CA VAL A 153 3.35 0.67 14.03
C VAL A 153 4.24 1.70 14.76
N ARG A 154 4.58 1.42 16.01
CA ARG A 154 5.35 2.34 16.85
C ARG A 154 6.78 2.52 16.37
N VAL A 155 7.50 1.45 16.03
CA VAL A 155 8.86 1.56 15.49
C VAL A 155 8.87 2.19 14.10
N THR A 156 7.86 1.90 13.26
CA THR A 156 7.72 2.52 11.92
C THR A 156 7.54 4.03 12.04
N LEU A 157 6.70 4.50 12.97
CA LEU A 157 6.53 5.93 13.23
C LEU A 157 7.82 6.57 13.76
N ASP A 158 8.58 5.89 14.61
CA ASP A 158 9.87 6.41 15.09
C ASP A 158 10.90 6.53 13.97
N ILE A 159 10.97 5.53 13.09
CA ILE A 159 11.80 5.58 11.89
C ILE A 159 11.41 6.77 11.01
N ILE A 160 10.11 6.97 10.74
CA ILE A 160 9.63 8.11 9.93
C ILE A 160 10.01 9.42 10.59
N ASN A 161 9.79 9.57 11.90
CA ASN A 161 10.11 10.79 12.63
C ASN A 161 11.59 11.15 12.58
N GLN A 162 12.46 10.15 12.80
CA GLN A 162 13.91 10.35 12.77
C GLN A 162 14.46 10.57 11.36
N THR A 163 13.90 9.92 10.34
CA THR A 163 14.42 10.00 8.96
C THR A 163 13.89 11.20 8.18
N MET A 164 12.64 11.61 8.41
CA MET A 164 12.02 12.73 7.69
C MET A 164 12.13 14.06 8.43
N PHE A 165 11.93 14.06 9.76
CA PHE A 165 11.85 15.30 10.54
C PHE A 165 13.07 15.57 11.42
N SER A 166 14.04 14.65 11.45
CA SER A 166 15.16 14.68 12.41
C SER A 166 14.70 14.83 13.86
N ALA A 167 13.47 14.39 14.16
CA ALA A 167 12.84 14.52 15.46
C ALA A 167 12.68 13.11 16.06
N PRO A 168 13.28 12.82 17.21
CA PRO A 168 13.05 11.54 17.87
C PRO A 168 11.68 11.49 18.55
N THR A 169 11.01 10.35 18.53
CA THR A 169 9.61 10.23 19.01
C THR A 169 9.43 10.55 20.51
N TYR A 170 10.49 10.47 21.33
CA TYR A 170 10.43 10.88 22.73
C TYR A 170 10.11 12.37 22.92
N LEU A 171 10.39 13.21 21.91
CA LEU A 171 10.10 14.64 21.93
C LEU A 171 8.59 14.93 21.83
N ILE A 172 7.82 14.08 21.14
CA ILE A 172 6.36 14.18 21.05
C ILE A 172 5.71 13.79 22.39
N LYS A 173 6.29 12.83 23.12
CA LYS A 173 5.85 12.50 24.48
C LYS A 173 6.10 13.68 25.44
N TRP A 174 7.18 14.42 25.24
CA TRP A 174 7.52 15.65 26.00
C TRP A 174 6.58 16.82 25.69
N ILE A 175 6.25 17.05 24.41
CA ILE A 175 5.29 18.08 23.98
C ILE A 175 3.88 17.81 24.55
N LYS A 176 3.46 16.53 24.65
CA LYS A 176 2.18 16.17 25.24
C LYS A 176 2.15 16.20 26.77
N LEU A 177 3.29 16.03 27.45
CA LEU A 177 3.31 15.92 28.92
C LEU A 177 3.69 17.22 29.64
N GLY A 178 4.30 18.20 28.96
CA GLY A 178 4.71 19.46 29.57
C GLY A 178 5.73 19.29 30.71
N PRO A 179 6.46 20.34 31.09
CA PRO A 179 7.34 20.26 32.25
C PRO A 179 6.47 20.14 33.51
N LEU A 180 6.55 19.00 34.20
CA LEU A 180 6.02 18.84 35.55
C LEU A 180 6.70 19.88 36.44
N ARG A 181 5.94 20.92 36.77
CA ARG A 181 6.31 21.97 37.71
C ARG A 181 6.46 21.30 39.07
N GLN A 182 7.68 20.96 39.47
CA GLN A 182 7.96 20.69 40.88
C GLN A 182 7.72 22.00 41.64
N ARG A 183 6.72 22.00 42.51
CA ARG A 183 6.61 22.96 43.60
C ARG A 183 6.64 22.17 44.90
N GLN A 184 7.58 22.59 45.74
CA GLN A 184 7.72 22.28 47.16
C GLN A 184 6.42 22.58 47.92
#